data_AF-A0A7R9PFI8-F1
#
_entry.id   AF-A0A7R9PFI8-F1
#
_cell.length_a   1.000
_cell.length_b   1.000
_cell.length_c   1.000
_cell.angle_alpha   90.00
_cell.angle_beta   90.00
_cell.angle_gamma   90.00
#
_symmetry.space_group_name_H-M   'P 1'
#
loop_
_entity.id
_entity.type
_entity.pdbx_description
1 polymer ?
#
loop_
_entity_poly.entity_id
_entity_poly.type
_entity_poly.pdbx_seq_one_letter_code
_entity_poly.pdbx_strand_id
1 'polypeptide(L)'
;MKCTIPEISWHNRDPVLSIDIQSGKEDNFYRLASGGTDTHVVIWHVRVQDSGMAEVECAADLQRHQKAVNAVRFSPSGHYLASGDD
;
A
#
# COMPACT_ATOMS: atom_id res chain seq x y z
N MET A 1 26.24 0.85 -2.55
CA MET A 1 24.95 1.14 -1.89
C MET A 1 24.18 -0.17 -1.86
N LYS A 2 23.77 -0.65 -0.68
CA LYS A 2 23.01 -1.90 -0.54
C LYS A 2 21.53 -1.56 -0.70
N CYS A 3 20.86 -2.13 -1.68
CA CYS A 3 19.43 -1.96 -1.90
C CYS A 3 18.70 -3.18 -1.32
N THR A 4 17.70 -2.95 -0.47
CA THR A 4 16.77 -3.98 -0.01
C THR A 4 15.49 -3.85 -0.80
N ILE A 5 15.01 -4.95 -1.39
CA ILE A 5 13.78 -5.00 -2.17
C ILE A 5 12.78 -5.83 -1.37
N PRO A 6 11.93 -5.21 -0.52
CA PRO A 6 10.86 -5.95 0.13
C PRO A 6 9.87 -6.43 -0.95
N GLU A 7 9.54 -7.71 -0.91
CA GLU A 7 8.53 -8.30 -1.79
C GLU A 7 7.21 -8.44 -1.03
N ILE A 8 6.12 -8.00 -1.66
CA ILE A 8 4.77 -8.11 -1.13
C ILE A 8 3.96 -8.95 -2.12
N SER A 9 3.66 -10.19 -1.74
CA SER A 9 2.79 -11.06 -2.52
C SER A 9 1.37 -11.02 -1.94
N TRP A 10 0.52 -10.19 -2.52
CA TRP A 10 -0.92 -10.13 -2.19
C TRP A 10 -1.77 -10.07 -3.46
N HIS A 11 -3.05 -9.80 -3.31
CA HIS A 11 -4.05 -9.70 -4.38
C HIS A 11 -4.34 -11.01 -5.11
N ASN A 12 -4.34 -12.14 -4.40
CA ASN A 12 -4.69 -13.46 -4.95
C ASN A 12 -3.90 -13.89 -6.21
N ARG A 13 -2.70 -13.32 -6.42
CA ARG A 13 -1.88 -13.45 -7.65
C ARG A 13 -2.51 -12.79 -8.89
N ASP A 14 -3.57 -12.04 -8.70
CA ASP A 14 -4.16 -11.20 -9.72
C ASP A 14 -3.40 -9.87 -9.85
N PRO A 15 -3.58 -9.13 -10.95
CA PRO A 15 -2.88 -7.86 -11.16
C PRO A 15 -3.18 -6.81 -10.08
N VAL A 16 -2.10 -6.18 -9.59
CA VAL A 16 -2.16 -4.91 -8.87
C VAL A 16 -2.27 -3.79 -9.91
N LEU A 17 -3.34 -3.00 -9.82
CA LEU A 17 -3.66 -1.97 -10.81
C LEU A 17 -3.25 -0.58 -10.35
N SER A 18 -3.20 -0.36 -9.03
CA SER A 18 -2.91 0.95 -8.46
C SER A 18 -2.11 0.82 -7.18
N ILE A 19 -1.14 1.71 -7.00
CA ILE A 19 -0.37 1.85 -5.76
C ILE A 19 -0.22 3.33 -5.42
N ASP A 20 -0.14 3.63 -4.13
CA ASP A 20 0.30 4.94 -3.65
C ASP A 20 1.06 4.79 -2.33
N ILE A 21 2.02 5.69 -2.10
CA ILE A 21 2.88 5.68 -0.91
C ILE A 21 2.82 7.06 -0.25
N GLN A 22 2.57 7.06 1.05
CA GLN A 22 2.56 8.25 1.86
C GLN A 22 3.60 8.13 2.98
N SER A 23 4.48 9.12 3.08
CA SER A 23 5.37 9.28 4.23
C SER A 23 4.54 9.54 5.50
N GLY A 24 4.84 8.80 6.55
CA GLY A 24 4.31 9.07 7.88
C GLY A 24 4.85 10.37 8.48
N LYS A 25 4.34 10.71 9.66
CA LYS A 25 4.91 11.79 10.49
C LYS A 25 6.15 11.34 11.26
N GLU A 26 6.32 10.03 11.45
CA GLU A 26 7.50 9.44 12.05
C GLU A 26 8.58 9.25 10.99
N ASP A 27 9.84 9.45 11.39
CA ASP A 27 10.98 9.14 10.54
C ASP A 27 10.97 7.67 10.14
N ASN A 28 11.29 7.42 8.87
CA ASN A 28 11.39 6.10 8.27
C ASN A 28 10.11 5.23 8.32
N PHE A 29 8.95 5.80 8.57
CA PHE A 29 7.66 5.10 8.49
C PHE A 29 6.86 5.57 7.27
N TYR A 30 6.28 4.62 6.55
CA TYR A 30 5.46 4.86 5.37
C TYR A 30 4.19 4.03 5.42
N ARG A 31 3.13 4.56 4.81
CA ARG A 31 1.94 3.80 4.45
C ARG A 31 1.93 3.57 2.96
N LEU A 32 1.72 2.33 2.56
CA LEU A 32 1.48 1.97 1.16
C LEU A 32 0.05 1.49 1.03
N ALA A 33 -0.65 1.94 -0.01
CA ALA A 33 -1.94 1.41 -0.40
C ALA A 33 -1.80 0.72 -1.75
N SER A 34 -2.41 -0.45 -1.90
CA SER A 34 -2.51 -1.17 -3.18
C SER A 34 -3.97 -1.50 -3.48
N GLY A 35 -4.34 -1.41 -4.75
CA GLY A 35 -5.64 -1.83 -5.28
C GLY A 35 -5.46 -2.78 -6.47
N GLY A 36 -6.32 -3.78 -6.56
CA GLY A 36 -6.21 -4.85 -7.55
C GLY A 36 -7.52 -5.23 -8.24
N THR A 37 -7.40 -6.13 -9.21
CA THR A 37 -8.57 -6.74 -9.89
C THR A 37 -9.39 -7.64 -8.96
N ASP A 38 -8.81 -8.08 -7.85
CA ASP A 38 -9.46 -8.91 -6.82
C ASP A 38 -10.48 -8.14 -5.98
N THR A 39 -10.69 -6.84 -6.23
CA THR A 39 -11.59 -5.90 -5.53
C THR A 39 -11.09 -5.39 -4.17
N HIS A 40 -9.89 -5.77 -3.75
CA HIS A 40 -9.36 -5.38 -2.44
C HIS A 40 -8.59 -4.06 -2.50
N VAL A 41 -8.67 -3.29 -1.41
CA VAL A 41 -7.70 -2.24 -1.09
C VAL A 41 -6.91 -2.66 0.13
N VAL A 42 -5.59 -2.78 -0.01
CA VAL A 42 -4.73 -3.29 1.06
C VAL A 42 -3.81 -2.17 1.52
N ILE A 43 -3.72 -2.00 2.83
CA ILE A 43 -2.89 -0.99 3.48
C ILE A 43 -1.72 -1.70 4.14
N TRP A 44 -0.53 -1.17 3.90
CA TRP A 44 0.72 -1.69 4.43
C TRP A 44 1.42 -0.63 5.25
N HIS A 45 1.97 -1.04 6.38
CA HIS A 45 2.96 -0.29 7.12
C HIS A 45 4.35 -0.72 6.65
N VAL A 46 5.17 0.26 6.29
CA VAL A 46 6.55 0.04 5.86
C VAL A 46 7.46 0.83 6.80
N ARG A 47 8.32 0.14 7.53
CA ARG A 47 9.32 0.76 8.41
C ARG A 47 10.71 0.47 7.87
N VAL A 48 11.47 1.52 7.56
CA VAL A 48 12.84 1.41 7.09
C VAL A 48 13.78 1.55 8.28
N GLN A 49 14.64 0.58 8.49
CA GLN A 49 15.66 0.62 9.54
C GLN A 49 16.90 1.37 9.02
N ASP A 50 17.73 1.91 9.92
CA ASP A 50 18.99 2.58 9.56
C ASP A 50 19.95 1.67 8.77
N SER A 51 19.79 0.35 8.90
CA SER A 51 20.51 -0.67 8.14
C SER A 51 20.13 -0.73 6.65
N GLY A 52 19.08 0.00 6.24
CA GLY A 52 18.48 -0.05 4.91
C GLY A 52 17.55 -1.25 4.70
N MET A 53 17.22 -2.01 5.75
CA MET A 53 16.21 -3.05 5.70
C MET A 53 14.81 -2.45 5.84
N ALA A 54 13.86 -2.90 5.02
CA ALA A 54 12.47 -2.53 5.12
C ALA A 54 11.67 -3.67 5.76
N GLU A 55 10.99 -3.37 6.86
CA GLU A 55 9.97 -4.23 7.45
C GLU A 55 8.62 -3.83 6.89
N VAL A 56 7.86 -4.82 6.41
CA VAL A 56 6.55 -4.60 5.80
C VAL A 56 5.51 -5.43 6.53
N GLU A 57 4.44 -4.77 6.96
CA GLU A 57 3.33 -5.36 7.69
C GLU A 57 2.00 -5.02 6.98
N CYS A 58 1.12 -6.02 6.81
CA CYS A 58 -0.24 -5.77 6.34
C CYS A 58 -1.05 -5.16 7.49
N ALA A 59 -1.44 -3.89 7.35
CA ALA A 59 -2.16 -3.15 8.37
C ALA A 59 -3.69 -3.31 8.24
N ALA A 60 -4.21 -3.41 7.01
CA ALA A 60 -5.64 -3.60 6.75
C ALA A 60 -5.90 -4.17 5.36
N ASP A 61 -6.98 -4.94 5.25
CA ASP A 61 -7.56 -5.42 3.99
C ASP A 61 -9.02 -4.97 3.89
N LEU A 62 -9.32 -4.10 2.92
CA LEU A 62 -10.61 -3.42 2.76
C LEU A 62 -11.37 -4.01 1.56
N GLN A 63 -12.46 -4.71 1.84
CA GLN A 63 -13.18 -5.56 0.87
C GLN A 63 -14.60 -5.04 0.56
N ARG A 64 -14.73 -3.75 0.27
CA ARG A 64 -16.05 -3.13 0.00
C ARG A 64 -16.34 -2.88 -1.47
N HIS A 65 -15.31 -2.71 -2.30
CA HIS A 65 -15.49 -2.59 -3.73
C HIS A 65 -16.02 -3.89 -4.32
N GLN A 66 -16.79 -3.78 -5.40
CA GLN A 66 -17.41 -4.94 -6.07
C GLN A 66 -16.80 -5.18 -7.45
N LYS A 67 -15.96 -4.28 -7.92
CA LYS A 67 -15.18 -4.41 -9.16
C LYS A 67 -13.71 -4.09 -8.92
N ALA A 68 -12.92 -4.18 -9.99
CA ALA A 68 -11.49 -3.92 -9.96
C ALA A 68 -11.20 -2.51 -9.44
N VAL A 69 -10.27 -2.40 -8.49
CA VAL A 69 -9.89 -1.11 -7.90
C VAL A 69 -8.77 -0.49 -8.73
N ASN A 70 -9.12 0.47 -9.57
CA ASN A 70 -8.21 1.10 -10.52
C ASN A 70 -7.45 2.30 -9.94
N ALA A 71 -7.92 2.84 -8.81
CA ALA A 71 -7.33 4.01 -8.17
C ALA A 71 -7.25 3.84 -6.66
N VAL A 72 -6.07 4.11 -6.09
CA VAL A 72 -5.87 4.38 -4.66
C VAL A 72 -4.97 5.61 -4.52
N ARG A 73 -5.37 6.64 -3.76
CA ARG A 73 -4.59 7.88 -3.58
C ARG A 73 -4.72 8.42 -2.17
N PHE A 74 -3.60 8.57 -1.48
CA PHE A 74 -3.54 9.21 -0.18
C PHE A 74 -3.75 10.72 -0.35
N SER A 75 -4.51 11.31 0.57
CA SER A 75 -4.63 12.75 0.67
C SER A 75 -3.30 13.36 1.12
N PRO A 76 -2.87 14.51 0.56
CA PRO A 76 -1.70 15.26 1.05
C PRO A 76 -1.79 15.63 2.53
N SER A 77 -3.02 15.67 3.09
CA SER A 77 -3.25 15.97 4.51
C SER A 77 -2.75 14.89 5.47
N GLY A 78 -2.50 13.66 5.02
CA GLY A 78 -2.16 12.56 5.93
C GLY A 78 -3.35 11.79 6.50
N HIS A 79 -4.60 12.22 6.25
CA HIS A 79 -5.76 11.70 6.99
C HIS A 79 -6.66 10.75 6.21
N TYR A 80 -6.66 10.86 4.88
CA TYR A 80 -7.62 10.15 4.04
C TYR A 80 -6.92 9.37 2.95
N LEU A 81 -7.57 8.30 2.50
CA LEU A 81 -7.26 7.56 1.29
C LEU A 81 -8.54 7.54 0.44
N ALA A 82 -8.42 7.91 -0.83
CA ALA A 82 -9.49 7.73 -1.80
C ALA A 82 -9.22 6.45 -2.59
N SER A 83 -10.28 5.64 -2.81
CA SER A 83 -10.25 4.49 -3.71
C SER A 83 -11.47 4.48 -4.63
N GLY A 84 -11.34 3.87 -5.81
CA GLY A 84 -12.42 3.78 -6.79
C GLY A 84 -12.34 2.52 -7.64
N ASP A 85 -13.49 1.87 -7.83
CA ASP A 85 -13.69 0.73 -8.73
C ASP A 85 -14.48 1.10 -9.99
N ASP A 86 -14.49 0.19 -10.97
CA ASP A 86 -15.21 0.29 -12.25
C ASP A 86 -16.74 0.45 -12.16
#